data_AF-A0A1S9N5B5-F1
#
_entry.id   AF-A0A1S9N5B5-F1
#
_cell.length_a   1.000
_cell.length_b   1.000
_cell.length_c   1.000
_cell.angle_alpha   90.00
_cell.angle_beta   90.00
_cell.angle_gamma   90.00
#
_symmetry.space_group_name_H-M   'P 1'
#
loop_
_entity.id
_entity.type
_entity.pdbx_description
1 polymer ?
#
loop_
_entity_poly.entity_id
_entity_poly.type
_entity_poly.pdbx_seq_one_letter_code
_entity_poly.pdbx_strand_id
1 'polypeptide(L)'
;MKGCKNDIKILKGNIVYTETSELFNIVESGYIVVCGNFVEGVYKELPERYKNIKIDDHGNKLIIPGFVDLHTHASQFAIKGIGYDKELLPWLKTYTFPEEAKFQDLSYAKKVYKEFTDDLYAEGTTRAVIFATIHPEATEVLMSLIEEKGIISYVGKVNMDRNCPDILREDSEESIKMTIKWLENCSKKYKFVRPIITPRFVPSCTGYLMKALGNIAINRNMPVQSHLSENLSEIKWVRELHPECKNYGDVYNQSNLFGQTKTIMAHCVHLTEEEIDTIERNNVMVAHCPTSNVNLSSGISPINKLLKRKVKIGLGSDIAGGESLSMFSVMACAIKISKIKKAGFMEDEKSLTLQEVFYLATKGGGSFFGKVGSFEKGYEFDALVIDDDNLWKIDKGTIEERLERLVYLGDKKNITNRYVCGNEI
;
A
#
# COMPACT_ATOMS: atom_id res chain seq x y z
N MET A 1 -23.79 10.22 20.98
CA MET A 1 -23.80 8.78 20.62
C MET A 1 -25.15 8.12 20.97
N LYS A 2 -26.28 8.56 20.38
CA LYS A 2 -27.61 7.96 20.64
C LYS A 2 -28.02 6.88 19.62
N GLY A 3 -27.15 6.52 18.67
CA GLY A 3 -27.51 5.63 17.55
C GLY A 3 -26.91 4.22 17.55
N CYS A 4 -26.04 3.85 18.50
CA CYS A 4 -25.23 2.63 18.36
C CYS A 4 -25.67 1.41 19.18
N LYS A 5 -26.84 1.44 19.84
CA LYS A 5 -27.24 0.31 20.71
C LYS A 5 -27.52 -1.00 19.96
N ASN A 6 -27.73 -0.95 18.64
CA ASN A 6 -28.20 -2.12 17.87
C ASN A 6 -27.15 -2.73 16.92
N ASP A 7 -25.92 -2.20 16.87
CA ASP A 7 -24.86 -2.73 16.00
C ASP A 7 -23.50 -2.69 16.72
N ILE A 8 -23.42 -3.42 17.83
CA ILE A 8 -22.20 -3.56 18.62
C ILE A 8 -21.64 -4.97 18.39
N LYS A 9 -20.37 -5.04 18.03
CA LYS A 9 -19.59 -6.29 17.93
C LYS A 9 -18.48 -6.24 18.95
N ILE A 10 -18.17 -7.37 19.57
CA ILE A 10 -17.12 -7.49 20.57
C ILE A 10 -16.25 -8.68 20.19
N LEU A 11 -14.97 -8.42 19.93
CA LEU A 11 -13.97 -9.46 19.73
C LEU A 11 -13.12 -9.56 21.00
N LYS A 12 -12.75 -10.78 21.38
CA LYS A 12 -11.84 -11.06 22.48
C LYS A 12 -10.64 -11.86 21.99
N GLY A 13 -9.44 -11.48 22.42
CA GLY A 13 -8.19 -12.14 22.06
C GLY A 13 -6.97 -11.38 22.56
N ASN A 14 -5.80 -11.69 22.01
CA ASN A 14 -4.55 -10.98 22.31
C ASN A 14 -4.36 -9.81 21.35
N ILE A 15 -4.64 -8.59 21.81
CA ILE A 15 -4.76 -7.43 20.94
C ILE A 15 -3.43 -6.70 20.86
N VAL A 16 -2.97 -6.39 19.64
CA VAL A 16 -1.74 -5.63 19.39
C VAL A 16 -1.97 -4.59 18.32
N TYR A 17 -1.61 -3.34 18.59
CA TYR A 17 -1.66 -2.26 17.62
C TYR A 17 -0.64 -1.16 17.95
N THR A 18 -0.41 -0.23 17.04
CA THR A 18 0.51 0.90 17.24
C THR A 18 -0.23 2.23 17.10
N GLU A 19 -0.16 3.07 18.13
CA GLU A 19 -0.64 4.47 18.05
C GLU A 19 0.44 5.40 17.51
N THR A 20 1.69 5.12 17.83
CA THR A 20 2.89 5.76 17.28
C THR A 20 3.82 4.68 16.74
N SER A 21 4.83 5.06 15.98
CA SER A 21 5.83 4.11 15.47
C SER A 21 6.80 3.60 16.55
N GLU A 22 6.69 4.07 17.79
CA GLU A 22 7.70 3.83 18.84
C GLU A 22 7.39 2.64 19.74
N LEU A 23 6.11 2.35 20.00
CA LEU A 23 5.68 1.39 21.01
C LEU A 23 4.45 0.60 20.55
N PHE A 24 4.37 -0.66 20.98
CA PHE A 24 3.16 -1.47 20.87
C PHE A 24 2.19 -1.17 22.01
N ASN A 25 0.90 -1.06 21.69
CA ASN A 25 -0.18 -1.20 22.65
C ASN A 25 -0.64 -2.65 22.65
N ILE A 26 -0.43 -3.33 23.77
CA ILE A 26 -0.73 -4.75 23.95
C ILE A 26 -1.78 -4.91 25.05
N VAL A 27 -2.86 -5.63 24.73
CA VAL A 27 -3.89 -6.01 25.70
C VAL A 27 -4.11 -7.52 25.62
N GLU A 28 -3.45 -8.25 26.51
CA GLU A 28 -3.60 -9.70 26.66
C GLU A 28 -5.04 -10.09 27.03
N SER A 29 -5.62 -11.05 26.32
CA SER A 29 -7.01 -11.51 26.55
C SER A 29 -8.01 -10.34 26.69
N GLY A 30 -7.80 -9.27 25.94
CA GLY A 30 -8.61 -8.05 25.97
C GLY A 30 -9.82 -8.13 25.06
N TYR A 31 -10.60 -7.05 25.06
CA TYR A 31 -11.82 -6.87 24.30
C TYR A 31 -11.70 -5.67 23.38
N ILE A 32 -12.00 -5.84 22.08
CA ILE A 32 -12.23 -4.72 21.16
C ILE A 32 -13.74 -4.56 21.01
N VAL A 33 -14.25 -3.39 21.37
CA VAL A 33 -15.66 -3.04 21.14
C VAL A 33 -15.76 -2.24 19.85
N VAL A 34 -16.58 -2.70 18.92
CA VAL A 34 -16.83 -2.08 17.62
C VAL A 34 -18.29 -1.63 17.58
N CYS A 35 -18.53 -0.41 17.12
CA CYS A 35 -19.83 0.24 17.02
C CYS A 35 -20.05 0.63 15.55
N GLY A 36 -20.91 -0.12 14.85
CA GLY A 36 -21.03 -0.07 13.41
C GLY A 36 -19.69 -0.37 12.73
N ASN A 37 -19.14 0.61 12.02
CA ASN A 37 -17.87 0.45 11.32
C ASN A 37 -16.64 0.83 12.16
N PHE A 38 -16.83 1.39 13.36
CA PHE A 38 -15.76 2.10 14.09
C PHE A 38 -15.42 1.44 15.42
N VAL A 39 -14.15 1.48 15.79
CA VAL A 39 -13.68 1.09 17.12
C VAL A 39 -14.23 2.06 18.16
N GLU A 40 -14.91 1.52 19.16
CA GLU A 40 -15.36 2.28 20.32
C GLU A 40 -14.27 2.35 21.39
N GLY A 41 -13.54 1.25 21.57
CA GLY A 41 -12.39 1.18 22.48
C GLY A 41 -11.85 -0.24 22.62
N VAL A 42 -10.64 -0.31 23.17
CA VAL A 42 -9.97 -1.55 23.58
C VAL A 42 -9.94 -1.59 25.11
N TYR A 43 -10.28 -2.73 25.69
CA TYR A 43 -10.45 -2.88 27.15
C TYR A 43 -9.79 -4.15 27.66
N LYS A 44 -9.14 -4.07 28.84
CA LYS A 44 -8.67 -5.28 29.56
C LYS A 44 -9.84 -6.02 30.21
N GLU A 45 -10.77 -5.27 30.78
CA GLU A 45 -12.01 -5.78 31.36
C GLU A 45 -13.20 -5.14 30.64
N LEU A 46 -14.19 -5.94 30.27
CA LEU A 46 -15.32 -5.46 29.48
C LEU A 46 -16.20 -4.51 30.32
N PRO A 47 -16.48 -3.27 29.86
CA PRO A 47 -17.37 -2.36 30.58
C PRO A 47 -18.77 -2.95 30.80
N GLU A 48 -19.36 -2.72 31.99
CA GLU A 48 -20.64 -3.32 32.41
C GLU A 48 -21.79 -3.10 31.41
N ARG A 49 -21.78 -1.96 30.70
CA ARG A 49 -22.75 -1.62 29.65
C ARG A 49 -22.75 -2.58 28.44
N TYR A 50 -21.71 -3.41 28.31
CA TYR A 50 -21.54 -4.36 27.21
C TYR A 50 -21.62 -5.82 27.66
N LYS A 51 -21.81 -6.12 28.96
CA LYS A 51 -21.70 -7.50 29.49
C LYS A 51 -22.67 -8.51 28.88
N ASN A 52 -23.83 -8.04 28.41
CA ASN A 52 -24.88 -8.87 27.83
C ASN A 52 -24.79 -8.99 26.29
N ILE A 53 -23.75 -8.41 25.69
CA ILE A 53 -23.52 -8.48 24.24
C ILE A 53 -22.71 -9.74 23.93
N LYS A 54 -23.05 -10.44 22.85
CA LYS A 54 -22.32 -11.63 22.40
C LYS A 54 -20.86 -11.27 22.12
N ILE A 55 -19.95 -12.09 22.64
CA ILE A 55 -18.51 -11.95 22.46
C ILE A 55 -18.06 -13.00 21.45
N ASP A 56 -17.32 -12.56 20.43
CA ASP A 56 -16.57 -13.44 19.53
C ASP A 56 -15.19 -13.69 20.16
N ASP A 57 -15.03 -14.83 20.83
CA ASP A 57 -13.82 -15.16 21.59
C ASP A 57 -12.85 -15.97 20.74
N HIS A 58 -11.76 -15.33 20.32
CA HIS A 58 -10.68 -15.95 19.56
C HIS A 58 -9.59 -16.57 20.44
N GLY A 59 -9.81 -16.63 21.77
CA GLY A 59 -8.92 -17.31 22.72
C GLY A 59 -7.51 -16.73 22.70
N ASN A 60 -6.52 -17.59 22.41
CA ASN A 60 -5.11 -17.20 22.42
C ASN A 60 -4.62 -16.57 21.10
N LYS A 61 -5.47 -16.42 20.09
CA LYS A 61 -5.09 -15.82 18.80
C LYS A 61 -4.73 -14.34 18.95
N LEU A 62 -3.86 -13.84 18.08
CA LEU A 62 -3.56 -12.42 18.00
C LEU A 62 -4.66 -11.70 17.21
N ILE A 63 -5.00 -10.48 17.64
CA ILE A 63 -5.86 -9.57 16.89
C ILE A 63 -5.04 -8.33 16.58
N ILE A 64 -4.79 -8.10 15.30
CA ILE A 64 -3.97 -6.99 14.78
C ILE A 64 -4.77 -6.16 13.78
N PRO A 65 -4.44 -4.86 13.56
CA PRO A 65 -5.05 -4.11 12.48
C PRO A 65 -4.82 -4.76 11.11
N GLY A 66 -5.77 -4.54 10.21
CA GLY A 66 -5.66 -4.94 8.81
C GLY A 66 -4.44 -4.33 8.12
N PHE A 67 -3.81 -5.10 7.25
CA PHE A 67 -2.64 -4.62 6.51
C PHE A 67 -3.03 -3.64 5.40
N VAL A 68 -2.17 -2.66 5.18
CA VAL A 68 -2.33 -1.64 4.13
C VAL A 68 -1.15 -1.72 3.16
N ASP A 69 -1.46 -2.00 1.90
CA ASP A 69 -0.48 -2.01 0.80
C ASP A 69 -0.61 -0.72 -0.03
N LEU A 70 0.32 0.21 0.14
CA LEU A 70 0.28 1.50 -0.55
C LEU A 70 0.81 1.47 -1.98
N HIS A 71 1.34 0.35 -2.46
CA HIS A 71 1.81 0.27 -3.84
C HIS A 71 1.95 -1.17 -4.32
N THR A 72 1.20 -1.52 -5.37
CA THR A 72 1.29 -2.82 -6.03
C THR A 72 0.77 -2.73 -7.47
N HIS A 73 1.29 -3.52 -8.40
CA HIS A 73 0.79 -3.60 -9.78
C HIS A 73 0.05 -4.91 -9.99
N ALA A 74 -1.28 -4.84 -10.01
CA ALA A 74 -2.12 -6.02 -10.18
C ALA A 74 -1.90 -6.72 -11.54
N SER A 75 -1.53 -5.93 -12.55
CA SER A 75 -1.30 -6.42 -13.91
C SER A 75 -0.01 -7.22 -14.07
N GLN A 76 0.92 -7.09 -13.12
CA GLN A 76 2.20 -7.77 -13.16
C GLN A 76 2.19 -9.08 -12.37
N PHE A 77 1.07 -9.44 -11.75
CA PHE A 77 0.99 -10.59 -10.85
C PHE A 77 1.41 -11.92 -11.49
N ALA A 78 1.18 -12.10 -12.80
CA ALA A 78 1.59 -13.30 -13.53
C ALA A 78 3.11 -13.44 -13.72
N ILE A 79 3.88 -12.37 -13.51
CA ILE A 79 5.35 -12.36 -13.64
C ILE A 79 6.09 -12.19 -12.31
N LYS A 80 5.37 -12.27 -11.16
CA LYS A 80 6.00 -12.24 -9.84
C LYS A 80 7.08 -13.33 -9.73
N GLY A 81 8.26 -12.98 -9.24
CA GLY A 81 9.38 -13.91 -9.10
C GLY A 81 10.21 -14.16 -10.38
N ILE A 82 10.02 -13.37 -11.44
CA ILE A 82 10.72 -13.56 -12.73
C ILE A 82 11.58 -12.33 -13.06
N GLY A 83 12.82 -12.57 -13.49
CA GLY A 83 13.64 -11.55 -14.15
C GLY A 83 14.45 -10.65 -13.23
N TYR A 84 14.67 -11.02 -11.96
CA TYR A 84 15.45 -10.25 -10.97
C TYR A 84 16.96 -10.24 -11.24
N ASP A 85 17.41 -10.78 -12.37
CA ASP A 85 18.76 -10.61 -12.92
C ASP A 85 18.94 -9.25 -13.64
N LYS A 86 17.90 -8.41 -13.66
CA LYS A 86 17.87 -7.13 -14.38
C LYS A 86 17.55 -5.98 -13.45
N GLU A 87 18.16 -4.83 -13.73
CA GLU A 87 17.72 -3.55 -13.16
C GLU A 87 16.39 -3.08 -13.78
N LEU A 88 15.79 -2.05 -13.16
CA LEU A 88 14.46 -1.53 -13.48
C LEU A 88 14.16 -1.35 -14.98
N LEU A 89 14.94 -0.53 -15.71
CA LEU A 89 14.62 -0.19 -17.10
C LEU A 89 14.69 -1.40 -18.06
N PRO A 90 15.75 -2.25 -18.02
CA PRO A 90 15.76 -3.51 -18.77
C PRO A 90 14.64 -4.48 -18.34
N TRP A 91 14.31 -4.55 -17.05
CA TRP A 91 13.24 -5.41 -16.54
C TRP A 91 11.87 -5.00 -17.12
N LEU A 92 11.56 -3.69 -17.10
CA LEU A 92 10.32 -3.15 -17.68
C LEU A 92 10.16 -3.54 -19.14
N LYS A 93 11.22 -3.39 -19.94
CA LYS A 93 11.21 -3.71 -21.37
C LYS A 93 11.07 -5.21 -21.64
N THR A 94 11.68 -6.05 -20.80
CA THR A 94 11.75 -7.50 -21.04
C THR A 94 10.50 -8.24 -20.59
N TYR A 95 9.95 -7.86 -19.43
CA TYR A 95 8.88 -8.63 -18.77
C TYR A 95 7.62 -7.80 -18.57
N THR A 96 7.74 -6.60 -18.03
CA THR A 96 6.59 -5.81 -17.57
C THR A 96 5.70 -5.32 -18.71
N PHE A 97 6.25 -4.59 -19.69
CA PHE A 97 5.42 -4.06 -20.79
C PHE A 97 4.78 -5.15 -21.65
N PRO A 98 5.49 -6.25 -22.02
CA PRO A 98 4.86 -7.36 -22.71
C PRO A 98 3.73 -8.03 -21.90
N GLU A 99 3.86 -8.11 -20.58
CA GLU A 99 2.82 -8.66 -19.71
C GLU A 99 1.60 -7.75 -19.63
N GLU A 100 1.79 -6.46 -19.36
CA GLU A 100 0.70 -5.50 -19.23
C GLU A 100 -0.08 -5.31 -20.55
N ALA A 101 0.57 -5.47 -21.72
CA ALA A 101 -0.09 -5.41 -23.02
C ALA A 101 -1.16 -6.51 -23.21
N LYS A 102 -1.02 -7.66 -22.54
CA LYS A 102 -2.00 -8.75 -22.63
C LYS A 102 -3.36 -8.39 -22.03
N PHE A 103 -3.43 -7.36 -21.18
CA PHE A 103 -4.67 -6.91 -20.55
C PHE A 103 -5.64 -6.23 -21.51
N GLN A 104 -5.26 -6.01 -22.77
CA GLN A 104 -6.21 -5.71 -23.84
C GLN A 104 -7.23 -6.85 -24.02
N ASP A 105 -6.86 -8.10 -23.73
CA ASP A 105 -7.78 -9.23 -23.66
C ASP A 105 -8.42 -9.32 -22.27
N LEU A 106 -9.73 -9.03 -22.21
CA LEU A 106 -10.49 -9.06 -20.95
C LEU A 106 -10.58 -10.46 -20.32
N SER A 107 -10.48 -11.53 -21.11
CA SER A 107 -10.46 -12.90 -20.58
C SER A 107 -9.16 -13.16 -19.83
N TYR A 108 -8.04 -12.68 -20.38
CA TYR A 108 -6.74 -12.72 -19.71
C TYR A 108 -6.72 -11.85 -18.45
N ALA A 109 -7.19 -10.60 -18.58
CA ALA A 109 -7.29 -9.66 -17.46
C ALA A 109 -8.09 -10.26 -16.30
N LYS A 110 -9.26 -10.84 -16.57
CA LYS A 110 -10.10 -11.49 -15.56
C LYS A 110 -9.38 -12.65 -14.87
N LYS A 111 -8.62 -13.47 -15.62
CA LYS A 111 -7.87 -14.60 -15.06
C LYS A 111 -6.80 -14.11 -14.07
N VAL A 112 -5.94 -13.19 -14.50
CA VAL A 112 -4.82 -12.70 -13.67
C VAL A 112 -5.32 -11.88 -12.49
N TYR A 113 -6.27 -10.96 -12.72
CA TYR A 113 -6.83 -10.15 -11.64
C TYR A 113 -7.61 -10.98 -10.61
N LYS A 114 -8.25 -12.07 -11.01
CA LYS A 114 -8.88 -12.98 -10.03
C LYS A 114 -7.83 -13.59 -9.11
N GLU A 115 -6.72 -14.07 -9.64
CA GLU A 115 -5.63 -14.65 -8.84
C GLU A 115 -4.99 -13.60 -7.91
N PHE A 116 -4.73 -12.40 -8.45
CA PHE A 116 -4.23 -11.26 -7.66
C PHE A 116 -5.16 -10.90 -6.50
N THR A 117 -6.46 -10.75 -6.76
CA THR A 117 -7.45 -10.36 -5.74
C THR A 117 -7.68 -11.45 -4.70
N ASP A 118 -7.65 -12.73 -5.10
CA ASP A 118 -7.70 -13.87 -4.18
C ASP A 118 -6.48 -13.89 -3.24
N ASP A 119 -5.27 -13.67 -3.77
CA ASP A 119 -4.06 -13.62 -2.96
C ASP A 119 -4.00 -12.35 -2.08
N LEU A 120 -4.42 -11.18 -2.58
CA LEU A 120 -4.49 -9.94 -1.80
C LEU A 120 -5.37 -10.11 -0.54
N TYR A 121 -6.54 -10.74 -0.72
CA TYR A 121 -7.44 -11.12 0.38
C TYR A 121 -6.78 -12.13 1.34
N ALA A 122 -6.14 -13.16 0.78
CA ALA A 122 -5.56 -14.22 1.58
C ALA A 122 -4.39 -13.72 2.45
N GLU A 123 -3.55 -12.82 1.93
CA GLU A 123 -2.43 -12.19 2.65
C GLU A 123 -2.87 -11.17 3.72
N GLY A 124 -4.18 -10.92 3.87
CA GLY A 124 -4.71 -10.06 4.93
C GLY A 124 -4.65 -8.56 4.62
N THR A 125 -4.49 -8.19 3.35
CA THR A 125 -4.56 -6.79 2.95
C THR A 125 -6.00 -6.32 2.96
N THR A 126 -6.33 -5.39 3.85
CA THR A 126 -7.67 -4.80 3.95
C THR A 126 -7.80 -3.52 3.15
N ARG A 127 -6.67 -2.83 2.87
CA ARG A 127 -6.63 -1.67 1.99
C ARG A 127 -5.44 -1.68 1.05
N ALA A 128 -5.67 -1.25 -0.19
CA ALA A 128 -4.62 -1.27 -1.20
C ALA A 128 -4.67 -0.09 -2.18
N VAL A 129 -3.51 0.33 -2.67
CA VAL A 129 -3.34 1.34 -3.72
C VAL A 129 -2.65 0.67 -4.91
N ILE A 130 -3.38 0.57 -6.03
CA ILE A 130 -3.11 -0.43 -7.06
C ILE A 130 -2.95 0.23 -8.44
N PHE A 131 -1.87 -0.12 -9.12
CA PHE A 131 -1.66 0.15 -10.54
C PHE A 131 -2.32 -0.96 -11.38
N ALA A 132 -3.15 -0.57 -12.34
CA ALA A 132 -3.77 -1.49 -13.30
C ALA A 132 -2.95 -1.54 -14.61
N THR A 133 -3.55 -1.17 -15.74
CA THR A 133 -2.88 -0.98 -17.03
C THR A 133 -3.44 0.26 -17.73
N ILE A 134 -3.00 0.55 -18.95
CA ILE A 134 -3.59 1.61 -19.77
C ILE A 134 -5.06 1.33 -20.14
N HIS A 135 -5.49 0.06 -20.11
CA HIS A 135 -6.79 -0.38 -20.60
C HIS A 135 -7.90 -0.14 -19.55
N PRO A 136 -8.85 0.79 -19.80
CA PRO A 136 -9.86 1.14 -18.81
C PRO A 136 -10.87 0.02 -18.55
N GLU A 137 -11.25 -0.76 -19.57
CA GLU A 137 -12.16 -1.89 -19.42
C GLU A 137 -11.57 -2.98 -18.53
N ALA A 138 -10.27 -3.29 -18.70
CA ALA A 138 -9.56 -4.22 -17.81
C ALA A 138 -9.43 -3.65 -16.39
N THR A 139 -9.21 -2.34 -16.27
CA THR A 139 -9.19 -1.65 -14.97
C THR A 139 -10.53 -1.79 -14.25
N GLU A 140 -11.67 -1.68 -14.95
CA GLU A 140 -12.99 -1.91 -14.36
C GLU A 140 -13.22 -3.38 -13.94
N VAL A 141 -12.66 -4.35 -14.67
CA VAL A 141 -12.67 -5.77 -14.26
C VAL A 141 -11.95 -5.94 -12.91
N LEU A 142 -10.75 -5.36 -12.77
CA LEU A 142 -10.02 -5.37 -11.49
C LEU A 142 -10.83 -4.73 -10.36
N MET A 143 -11.39 -3.54 -10.60
CA MET A 143 -12.19 -2.83 -9.59
C MET A 143 -13.39 -3.67 -9.14
N SER A 144 -14.07 -4.35 -10.06
CA SER A 144 -15.21 -5.21 -9.74
C SER A 144 -14.80 -6.41 -8.89
N LEU A 145 -13.68 -7.06 -9.21
CA LEU A 145 -13.17 -8.20 -8.44
C LEU A 145 -12.73 -7.81 -7.02
N ILE A 146 -12.12 -6.62 -6.84
CA ILE A 146 -11.76 -6.11 -5.51
C ILE A 146 -13.01 -5.75 -4.70
N GLU A 147 -14.00 -5.13 -5.35
CA GLU A 147 -15.28 -4.80 -4.72
C GLU A 147 -15.98 -6.04 -4.16
N GLU A 148 -15.96 -7.15 -4.90
CA GLU A 148 -16.49 -8.45 -4.46
C GLU A 148 -15.78 -9.00 -3.21
N LYS A 149 -14.51 -8.67 -3.01
CA LYS A 149 -13.74 -9.05 -1.80
C LYS A 149 -13.99 -8.14 -0.60
N GLY A 150 -14.66 -7.00 -0.79
CA GLY A 150 -14.88 -6.03 0.28
C GLY A 150 -13.61 -5.30 0.73
N ILE A 151 -12.52 -5.35 -0.05
CA ILE A 151 -11.27 -4.64 0.24
C ILE A 151 -11.41 -3.17 -0.17
N ILE A 152 -10.99 -2.23 0.69
CA ILE A 152 -11.07 -0.80 0.38
C ILE A 152 -9.83 -0.37 -0.40
N SER A 153 -10.00 0.01 -1.66
CA SER A 153 -8.86 0.27 -2.53
C SER A 153 -8.95 1.56 -3.33
N TYR A 154 -7.78 2.08 -3.68
CA TYR A 154 -7.62 2.97 -4.83
C TYR A 154 -7.07 2.18 -6.01
N VAL A 155 -7.72 2.26 -7.17
CA VAL A 155 -7.28 1.58 -8.39
C VAL A 155 -7.11 2.60 -9.49
N GLY A 156 -5.97 2.54 -10.17
CA GLY A 156 -5.58 3.51 -11.18
C GLY A 156 -5.42 2.91 -12.57
N LYS A 157 -6.20 3.39 -13.54
CA LYS A 157 -5.85 3.26 -14.96
C LYS A 157 -4.53 3.99 -15.17
N VAL A 158 -3.52 3.27 -15.66
CA VAL A 158 -2.18 3.81 -15.89
C VAL A 158 -2.23 4.77 -17.09
N ASN A 159 -1.52 5.89 -16.99
CA ASN A 159 -1.31 6.82 -18.09
C ASN A 159 0.15 6.74 -18.56
N MET A 160 0.36 6.53 -19.86
CA MET A 160 1.69 6.50 -20.48
C MET A 160 1.62 6.71 -22.00
N ASP A 161 2.25 7.78 -22.49
CA ASP A 161 2.16 8.26 -23.88
C ASP A 161 3.53 8.40 -24.58
N ARG A 162 4.64 8.12 -23.90
CA ARG A 162 5.98 8.13 -24.49
C ARG A 162 6.87 7.03 -23.94
N ASN A 163 7.97 6.77 -24.64
CA ASN A 163 9.06 5.89 -24.20
C ASN A 163 8.64 4.50 -23.70
N CYS A 164 7.54 4.00 -24.27
CA CYS A 164 7.01 2.66 -24.07
C CYS A 164 6.74 2.00 -25.43
N PRO A 165 6.67 0.66 -25.48
CA PRO A 165 6.40 -0.08 -26.71
C PRO A 165 5.06 0.33 -27.34
N ASP A 166 4.98 0.32 -28.68
CA ASP A 166 3.76 0.73 -29.41
C ASP A 166 2.51 -0.05 -28.98
N ILE A 167 2.67 -1.32 -28.59
CA ILE A 167 1.60 -2.19 -28.08
C ILE A 167 1.00 -1.73 -26.73
N LEU A 168 1.65 -0.79 -26.04
CA LEU A 168 1.26 -0.29 -24.72
C LEU A 168 1.39 1.25 -24.63
N ARG A 169 1.49 1.94 -25.78
CA ARG A 169 1.62 3.41 -25.82
C ARG A 169 0.29 4.05 -26.19
N GLU A 170 -0.14 5.00 -25.38
CA GLU A 170 -1.31 5.83 -25.67
C GLU A 170 -0.92 7.09 -26.45
N ASP A 171 -1.89 7.69 -27.14
CA ASP A 171 -1.81 9.11 -27.49
C ASP A 171 -2.20 9.96 -26.27
N SER A 172 -1.61 11.15 -26.11
CA SER A 172 -1.87 12.00 -24.94
C SER A 172 -3.34 12.41 -24.84
N GLU A 173 -3.98 12.83 -25.94
CA GLU A 173 -5.38 13.26 -25.95
C GLU A 173 -6.31 12.10 -25.66
N GLU A 174 -6.03 10.93 -26.25
CA GLU A 174 -6.84 9.74 -25.99
C GLU A 174 -6.66 9.26 -24.54
N SER A 175 -5.45 9.30 -23.98
CA SER A 175 -5.20 8.96 -22.57
C SER A 175 -6.00 9.88 -21.64
N ILE A 176 -6.00 11.19 -21.89
CA ILE A 176 -6.79 12.18 -21.14
C ILE A 176 -8.29 11.89 -21.25
N LYS A 177 -8.79 11.71 -22.48
CA LYS A 177 -10.20 11.44 -22.76
C LYS A 177 -10.68 10.14 -22.10
N MET A 178 -9.90 9.07 -22.22
CA MET A 178 -10.23 7.78 -21.63
C MET A 178 -10.13 7.80 -20.11
N THR A 179 -9.19 8.54 -19.52
CA THR A 179 -9.17 8.77 -18.06
C THR A 179 -10.44 9.48 -17.61
N ILE A 180 -10.87 10.57 -18.28
CA ILE A 180 -12.10 11.29 -17.91
C ILE A 180 -13.32 10.37 -18.02
N LYS A 181 -13.46 9.66 -19.15
CA LYS A 181 -14.57 8.73 -19.39
C LYS A 181 -14.61 7.59 -18.36
N TRP A 182 -13.47 7.00 -18.04
CA TRP A 182 -13.36 5.94 -17.03
C TRP A 182 -13.73 6.45 -15.62
N LEU A 183 -13.29 7.66 -15.25
CA LEU A 183 -13.68 8.29 -13.98
C LEU A 183 -15.20 8.51 -13.90
N GLU A 184 -15.83 8.93 -14.99
CA GLU A 184 -17.27 9.12 -15.07
C GLU A 184 -18.03 7.79 -14.95
N ASN A 185 -17.56 6.73 -15.65
CA ASN A 185 -18.13 5.38 -15.56
C ASN A 185 -18.04 4.78 -14.14
N CYS A 186 -16.92 5.02 -13.45
CA CYS A 186 -16.70 4.51 -12.10
C CYS A 186 -17.44 5.31 -11.02
N SER A 187 -17.94 6.50 -11.34
CA SER A 187 -18.60 7.39 -10.39
C SER A 187 -19.80 6.72 -9.73
N LYS A 188 -19.74 6.52 -8.41
CA LYS A 188 -20.79 5.86 -7.59
C LYS A 188 -21.08 4.39 -7.93
N LYS A 189 -20.28 3.74 -8.78
CA LYS A 189 -20.45 2.33 -9.16
C LYS A 189 -20.02 1.37 -8.06
N TYR A 190 -18.99 1.74 -7.29
CA TYR A 190 -18.35 0.89 -6.29
C TYR A 190 -18.45 1.52 -4.88
N LYS A 191 -18.60 0.68 -3.85
CA LYS A 191 -18.68 1.11 -2.45
C LYS A 191 -17.30 1.14 -1.79
N PHE A 192 -16.46 0.15 -2.08
CA PHE A 192 -15.15 -0.03 -1.45
C PHE A 192 -14.00 0.43 -2.34
N VAL A 193 -14.17 0.39 -3.66
CA VAL A 193 -13.12 0.74 -4.62
C VAL A 193 -13.30 2.16 -5.18
N ARG A 194 -12.22 2.94 -5.20
CA ARG A 194 -12.19 4.33 -5.70
C ARG A 194 -11.12 4.51 -6.79
N PRO A 195 -11.33 5.40 -7.75
CA PRO A 195 -10.29 5.71 -8.73
C PRO A 195 -9.17 6.59 -8.15
N ILE A 196 -7.97 6.50 -8.74
CA ILE A 196 -6.80 7.34 -8.45
C ILE A 196 -6.07 7.73 -9.75
N ILE A 197 -5.61 8.98 -9.86
CA ILE A 197 -4.86 9.46 -11.01
C ILE A 197 -3.47 8.83 -11.01
N THR A 198 -3.08 8.21 -12.13
CA THR A 198 -1.94 7.29 -12.18
C THR A 198 -1.07 7.53 -13.41
N PRO A 199 -0.38 8.67 -13.52
CA PRO A 199 0.79 8.73 -14.39
C PRO A 199 1.75 7.61 -13.97
N ARG A 200 2.22 6.78 -14.91
CA ARG A 200 3.06 5.65 -14.51
C ARG A 200 4.31 6.15 -13.78
N PHE A 201 5.08 6.99 -14.47
CA PHE A 201 6.29 7.66 -14.01
C PHE A 201 6.73 8.69 -15.07
N VAL A 202 7.53 9.70 -14.70
CA VAL A 202 7.92 10.81 -15.59
C VAL A 202 8.46 10.34 -16.95
N PRO A 203 9.38 9.35 -17.05
CA PRO A 203 9.90 8.92 -18.33
C PRO A 203 8.85 8.46 -19.34
N SER A 204 7.71 7.96 -18.88
CA SER A 204 6.63 7.46 -19.74
C SER A 204 5.51 8.45 -20.04
N CYS A 205 5.52 9.62 -19.41
CA CYS A 205 4.48 10.63 -19.55
C CYS A 205 5.07 11.93 -20.10
N THR A 206 4.51 12.47 -21.18
CA THR A 206 4.88 13.81 -21.66
C THR A 206 4.48 14.88 -20.64
N GLY A 207 5.17 16.03 -20.67
CA GLY A 207 4.80 17.18 -19.84
C GLY A 207 3.38 17.69 -20.13
N TYR A 208 2.88 17.50 -21.36
CA TYR A 208 1.52 17.82 -21.74
C TYR A 208 0.50 16.94 -20.99
N LEU A 209 0.67 15.62 -21.08
CA LEU A 209 -0.20 14.66 -20.38
C LEU A 209 -0.15 14.87 -18.86
N MET A 210 1.02 15.04 -18.27
CA MET A 210 1.15 15.26 -16.82
C MET A 210 0.40 16.52 -16.34
N LYS A 211 0.51 17.64 -17.06
CA LYS A 211 -0.25 18.86 -16.72
C LYS A 211 -1.76 18.65 -16.83
N ALA A 212 -2.23 17.95 -17.85
CA ALA A 212 -3.64 17.63 -17.99
C ALA A 212 -4.15 16.73 -16.84
N LEU A 213 -3.38 15.71 -16.46
CA LEU A 213 -3.70 14.83 -15.34
C LEU A 213 -3.72 15.59 -14.00
N GLY A 214 -2.79 16.52 -13.77
CA GLY A 214 -2.79 17.38 -12.58
C GLY A 214 -4.03 18.27 -12.50
N ASN A 215 -4.44 18.86 -13.63
CA ASN A 215 -5.70 19.62 -13.72
C ASN A 215 -6.92 18.75 -13.43
N ILE A 216 -6.96 17.51 -13.94
CA ILE A 216 -8.03 16.55 -13.63
C ILE A 216 -8.04 16.23 -12.14
N ALA A 217 -6.87 15.96 -11.54
CA ALA A 217 -6.73 15.66 -10.12
C ALA A 217 -7.28 16.78 -9.24
N ILE A 218 -6.88 18.03 -9.49
CA ILE A 218 -7.37 19.21 -8.75
C ILE A 218 -8.88 19.39 -8.96
N ASN A 219 -9.33 19.45 -10.21
CA ASN A 219 -10.73 19.78 -10.52
C ASN A 219 -11.73 18.74 -9.98
N ARG A 220 -11.30 17.49 -9.81
CA ARG A 220 -12.12 16.40 -9.26
C ARG A 220 -11.75 16.03 -7.82
N ASN A 221 -10.80 16.72 -7.20
CA ASN A 221 -10.24 16.39 -5.89
C ASN A 221 -9.84 14.90 -5.78
N MET A 222 -9.15 14.39 -6.79
CA MET A 222 -8.73 12.99 -6.88
C MET A 222 -7.31 12.79 -6.36
N PRO A 223 -7.04 11.69 -5.65
CA PRO A 223 -5.68 11.35 -5.26
C PRO A 223 -4.81 11.04 -6.48
N VAL A 224 -3.50 11.03 -6.27
CA VAL A 224 -2.47 10.72 -7.26
C VAL A 224 -1.55 9.61 -6.73
N GLN A 225 -1.12 8.71 -7.60
CA GLN A 225 -0.03 7.77 -7.34
C GLN A 225 0.97 7.79 -8.51
N SER A 226 2.26 7.65 -8.22
CA SER A 226 3.32 7.49 -9.22
C SER A 226 4.60 6.90 -8.58
N HIS A 227 5.65 6.71 -9.39
CA HIS A 227 7.00 6.33 -8.93
C HIS A 227 7.89 7.57 -8.81
N LEU A 228 8.83 7.55 -7.86
CA LEU A 228 9.79 8.64 -7.64
C LEU A 228 11.15 8.11 -7.21
N SER A 229 12.19 8.50 -7.97
CA SER A 229 13.61 8.34 -7.61
C SER A 229 13.94 6.92 -7.12
N GLU A 230 13.52 5.91 -7.90
CA GLU A 230 13.73 4.51 -7.57
C GLU A 230 15.13 4.06 -7.97
N ASN A 231 15.54 4.32 -9.21
CA ASN A 231 16.80 3.84 -9.78
C ASN A 231 17.66 5.01 -10.31
N LEU A 232 18.99 4.91 -10.21
CA LEU A 232 19.90 5.96 -10.66
C LEU A 232 19.82 6.20 -12.18
N SER A 233 19.65 5.14 -12.97
CA SER A 233 19.50 5.26 -14.44
C SER A 233 18.18 5.95 -14.82
N GLU A 234 17.12 5.66 -14.07
CA GLU A 234 15.81 6.33 -14.20
C GLU A 234 15.93 7.82 -13.86
N ILE A 235 16.57 8.19 -12.75
CA ILE A 235 16.75 9.60 -12.35
C ILE A 235 17.55 10.38 -13.38
N LYS A 236 18.63 9.77 -13.91
CA LYS A 236 19.41 10.36 -14.99
C LYS A 236 18.53 10.61 -16.22
N TRP A 237 17.70 9.64 -16.59
CA TRP A 237 16.81 9.75 -17.74
C TRP A 237 15.75 10.84 -17.55
N VAL A 238 15.20 11.00 -16.34
CA VAL A 238 14.29 12.11 -16.01
C VAL A 238 14.96 13.46 -16.24
N ARG A 239 16.21 13.62 -15.77
CA ARG A 239 16.98 14.86 -15.96
C ARG A 239 17.26 15.16 -17.44
N GLU A 240 17.47 14.13 -18.26
CA GLU A 240 17.64 14.27 -19.71
C GLU A 240 16.34 14.71 -20.40
N LEU A 241 15.19 14.19 -19.95
CA LEU A 241 13.86 14.50 -20.50
C LEU A 241 13.30 15.85 -20.04
N HIS A 242 13.72 16.34 -18.87
CA HIS A 242 13.24 17.56 -18.23
C HIS A 242 14.39 18.41 -17.67
N PRO A 243 15.32 18.89 -18.52
CA PRO A 243 16.47 19.68 -18.07
C PRO A 243 16.08 21.03 -17.45
N GLU A 244 14.85 21.50 -17.66
CA GLU A 244 14.27 22.69 -17.06
C GLU A 244 13.86 22.51 -15.60
N CYS A 245 13.69 21.27 -15.13
CA CYS A 245 13.29 20.94 -13.77
C CYS A 245 14.51 20.68 -12.89
N LYS A 246 14.41 21.02 -11.60
CA LYS A 246 15.56 20.92 -10.68
C LYS A 246 15.94 19.47 -10.34
N ASN A 247 14.93 18.62 -10.17
CA ASN A 247 15.03 17.23 -9.76
C ASN A 247 13.76 16.46 -10.18
N TYR A 248 13.67 15.18 -9.84
CA TYR A 248 12.56 14.32 -10.27
C TYR A 248 11.23 14.80 -9.65
N GLY A 249 11.20 15.02 -8.34
CA GLY A 249 9.99 15.51 -7.65
C GLY A 249 9.46 16.83 -8.22
N ASP A 250 10.35 17.73 -8.67
CA ASP A 250 9.98 19.01 -9.27
C ASP A 250 9.17 18.87 -10.56
N VAL A 251 9.42 17.82 -11.37
CA VAL A 251 8.64 17.57 -12.60
C VAL A 251 7.15 17.34 -12.27
N TYR A 252 6.87 16.53 -11.24
CA TYR A 252 5.50 16.31 -10.78
C TYR A 252 4.93 17.57 -10.13
N ASN A 253 5.73 18.29 -9.34
CA ASN A 253 5.29 19.48 -8.63
C ASN A 253 4.87 20.60 -9.60
N GLN A 254 5.65 20.83 -10.65
CA GLN A 254 5.29 21.78 -11.72
C GLN A 254 4.05 21.35 -12.53
N SER A 255 3.69 20.06 -12.47
CA SER A 255 2.50 19.50 -13.11
C SER A 255 1.31 19.35 -12.16
N ASN A 256 1.38 19.88 -10.94
CA ASN A 256 0.33 19.75 -9.90
C ASN A 256 0.00 18.30 -9.50
N LEU A 257 0.98 17.41 -9.57
CA LEU A 257 0.87 15.98 -9.25
C LEU A 257 1.69 15.58 -8.01
N PHE A 258 1.99 16.54 -7.13
CA PHE A 258 2.93 16.36 -6.02
C PHE A 258 2.40 16.97 -4.71
N GLY A 259 1.23 16.52 -4.26
CA GLY A 259 0.63 16.93 -2.98
C GLY A 259 -0.42 18.04 -3.06
N GLN A 260 -0.72 18.57 -4.26
CA GLN A 260 -1.87 19.47 -4.47
C GLN A 260 -3.19 18.77 -4.13
N THR A 261 -3.28 17.48 -4.41
CA THR A 261 -4.24 16.54 -3.81
C THR A 261 -3.47 15.42 -3.11
N LYS A 262 -4.17 14.54 -2.37
CA LYS A 262 -3.54 13.39 -1.70
C LYS A 262 -2.67 12.61 -2.68
N THR A 263 -1.36 12.53 -2.43
CA THR A 263 -0.40 11.95 -3.38
C THR A 263 0.44 10.88 -2.71
N ILE A 264 0.64 9.75 -3.38
CA ILE A 264 1.61 8.71 -3.03
C ILE A 264 2.72 8.65 -4.06
N MET A 265 3.96 8.54 -3.59
CA MET A 265 5.15 8.31 -4.41
C MET A 265 5.85 7.04 -3.95
N ALA A 266 5.97 6.07 -4.86
CA ALA A 266 6.60 4.78 -4.59
C ALA A 266 8.13 4.87 -4.60
N HIS A 267 8.76 3.98 -3.84
CA HIS A 267 10.20 3.76 -3.70
C HIS A 267 10.94 4.83 -2.93
N CYS A 268 11.10 6.03 -3.52
CA CYS A 268 11.80 7.15 -2.91
C CYS A 268 13.19 6.75 -2.38
N VAL A 269 13.98 6.07 -3.21
CA VAL A 269 15.26 5.47 -2.81
C VAL A 269 16.37 6.51 -2.79
N HIS A 270 16.52 7.27 -3.88
CA HIS A 270 17.62 8.22 -4.08
C HIS A 270 17.13 9.66 -4.00
N LEU A 271 16.36 10.00 -2.96
CA LEU A 271 15.87 11.36 -2.76
C LEU A 271 17.01 12.32 -2.40
N THR A 272 17.01 13.48 -3.05
CA THR A 272 17.80 14.66 -2.63
C THR A 272 17.17 15.35 -1.40
N GLU A 273 17.93 16.21 -0.70
CA GLU A 273 17.36 17.00 0.41
C GLU A 273 16.20 17.88 -0.04
N GLU A 274 16.30 18.53 -1.21
CA GLU A 274 15.24 19.40 -1.75
C GLU A 274 13.97 18.61 -2.07
N GLU A 275 14.09 17.36 -2.54
CA GLU A 275 12.94 16.47 -2.71
C GLU A 275 12.31 16.09 -1.37
N ILE A 276 13.11 15.78 -0.35
CA ILE A 276 12.60 15.48 0.99
C ILE A 276 11.87 16.70 1.57
N ASP A 277 12.46 17.89 1.46
CA ASP A 277 11.85 19.15 1.90
C ASP A 277 10.50 19.39 1.19
N THR A 278 10.43 19.10 -0.10
CA THR A 278 9.21 19.25 -0.90
C THR A 278 8.16 18.20 -0.53
N ILE A 279 8.56 16.94 -0.32
CA ILE A 279 7.67 15.86 0.14
C ILE A 279 7.04 16.22 1.49
N GLU A 280 7.85 16.69 2.46
CA GLU A 280 7.35 17.12 3.78
C GLU A 280 6.39 18.30 3.63
N ARG A 281 6.80 19.36 2.93
CA ARG A 281 6.01 20.59 2.74
C ARG A 281 4.68 20.33 2.05
N ASN A 282 4.67 19.48 1.03
CA ASN A 282 3.48 19.15 0.25
C ASN A 282 2.69 17.97 0.84
N ASN A 283 3.13 17.40 1.98
CA ASN A 283 2.47 16.28 2.66
C ASN A 283 2.26 15.07 1.74
N VAL A 284 3.25 14.80 0.88
CA VAL A 284 3.28 13.63 0.00
C VAL A 284 3.58 12.38 0.83
N MET A 285 2.86 11.30 0.55
CA MET A 285 3.07 10.02 1.21
C MET A 285 4.07 9.17 0.43
N VAL A 286 5.00 8.54 1.13
CA VAL A 286 5.98 7.62 0.56
C VAL A 286 5.52 6.18 0.74
N ALA A 287 5.47 5.40 -0.35
CA ALA A 287 5.28 3.96 -0.30
C ALA A 287 6.65 3.27 -0.37
N HIS A 288 7.13 2.78 0.79
CA HIS A 288 8.39 2.06 0.88
C HIS A 288 8.23 0.62 0.39
N CYS A 289 8.92 0.27 -0.70
CA CYS A 289 8.81 -1.03 -1.36
C CYS A 289 10.13 -1.83 -1.23
N PRO A 290 10.49 -2.31 -0.02
CA PRO A 290 11.81 -2.87 0.27
C PRO A 290 12.15 -4.13 -0.55
N THR A 291 11.18 -5.02 -0.78
CA THR A 291 11.36 -6.26 -1.55
C THR A 291 11.74 -5.95 -2.99
N SER A 292 10.96 -5.09 -3.66
CA SER A 292 11.26 -4.62 -5.01
C SER A 292 12.61 -3.92 -5.12
N ASN A 293 12.89 -3.01 -4.18
CA ASN A 293 14.15 -2.28 -4.18
C ASN A 293 15.38 -3.20 -4.11
N VAL A 294 15.26 -4.34 -3.42
CA VAL A 294 16.31 -5.37 -3.35
C VAL A 294 16.37 -6.16 -4.66
N ASN A 295 15.24 -6.69 -5.12
CA ASN A 295 15.17 -7.56 -6.29
C ASN A 295 15.66 -6.87 -7.57
N LEU A 296 15.36 -5.57 -7.73
CA LEU A 296 15.74 -4.79 -8.92
C LEU A 296 17.06 -4.01 -8.75
N SER A 297 17.80 -4.27 -7.66
CA SER A 297 19.05 -3.56 -7.33
C SER A 297 18.88 -2.03 -7.30
N SER A 298 17.71 -1.54 -6.91
CA SER A 298 17.38 -0.11 -6.87
C SER A 298 18.12 0.59 -5.72
N GLY A 299 18.22 -0.03 -4.55
CA GLY A 299 18.97 0.49 -3.40
C GLY A 299 18.20 0.46 -2.08
N ILE A 300 18.62 1.27 -1.09
CA ILE A 300 17.99 1.32 0.24
C ILE A 300 17.43 2.72 0.51
N SER A 301 16.10 2.83 0.56
CA SER A 301 15.42 4.11 0.84
C SER A 301 15.78 4.66 2.24
N PRO A 302 15.92 5.99 2.42
CA PRO A 302 16.32 6.62 3.68
C PRO A 302 15.16 6.73 4.69
N ILE A 303 14.46 5.64 4.98
CA ILE A 303 13.21 5.65 5.76
C ILE A 303 13.39 6.26 7.16
N ASN A 304 14.47 5.98 7.89
CA ASN A 304 14.68 6.60 9.21
C ASN A 304 14.77 8.12 9.13
N LYS A 305 15.42 8.63 8.08
CA LYS A 305 15.54 10.06 7.85
C LYS A 305 14.18 10.68 7.56
N LEU A 306 13.38 10.03 6.71
CA LEU A 306 12.01 10.47 6.40
C LEU A 306 11.12 10.45 7.65
N LEU A 307 11.21 9.41 8.49
CA LEU A 307 10.49 9.34 9.78
C LEU A 307 10.89 10.48 10.73
N LYS A 308 12.20 10.78 10.86
CA LYS A 308 12.68 11.92 11.66
C LYS A 308 12.14 13.26 11.15
N ARG A 309 11.95 13.38 9.84
CA ARG A 309 11.32 14.54 9.16
C ARG A 309 9.79 14.50 9.17
N LYS A 310 9.17 13.55 9.89
CA LYS A 310 7.70 13.39 9.99
C LYS A 310 7.01 13.25 8.63
N VAL A 311 7.74 12.78 7.61
CA VAL A 311 7.15 12.40 6.32
C VAL A 311 6.21 11.23 6.56
N LYS A 312 5.06 11.23 5.87
CA LYS A 312 4.11 10.12 5.93
C LYS A 312 4.63 8.96 5.10
N ILE A 313 4.68 7.79 5.71
CA ILE A 313 5.23 6.58 5.08
C ILE A 313 4.28 5.42 5.34
N GLY A 314 4.10 4.57 4.34
CA GLY A 314 3.57 3.22 4.48
C GLY A 314 4.39 2.23 3.68
N LEU A 315 4.03 0.95 3.73
CA LEU A 315 4.69 -0.09 2.96
C LEU A 315 3.97 -0.36 1.64
N GLY A 316 4.72 -0.84 0.64
CA GLY A 316 4.18 -1.36 -0.62
C GLY A 316 4.79 -2.72 -0.95
N SER A 317 3.99 -3.65 -1.48
CA SER A 317 4.50 -4.93 -1.98
C SER A 317 5.27 -4.77 -3.28
N ASP A 318 4.81 -3.82 -4.11
CA ASP A 318 5.27 -3.56 -5.46
C ASP A 318 5.37 -4.82 -6.32
N ILE A 319 4.35 -5.68 -6.30
CA ILE A 319 4.28 -6.76 -7.28
C ILE A 319 4.35 -6.13 -8.67
N ALA A 320 5.20 -6.56 -9.60
CA ALA A 320 6.08 -7.73 -9.54
C ALA A 320 7.57 -7.46 -9.27
N GLY A 321 7.96 -6.19 -9.09
CA GLY A 321 9.31 -5.87 -8.62
C GLY A 321 9.61 -6.59 -7.31
N GLY A 322 8.65 -6.57 -6.39
CA GLY A 322 8.55 -7.48 -5.25
C GLY A 322 7.96 -8.85 -5.65
N GLU A 323 8.34 -9.87 -4.91
CA GLU A 323 8.01 -11.28 -5.20
C GLU A 323 6.70 -11.76 -4.54
N SER A 324 6.17 -11.03 -3.57
CA SER A 324 5.04 -11.46 -2.74
C SER A 324 4.17 -10.27 -2.30
N LEU A 325 2.85 -10.52 -2.19
CA LEU A 325 1.89 -9.59 -1.58
C LEU A 325 1.95 -9.60 -0.04
N SER A 326 2.73 -10.49 0.56
CA SER A 326 2.75 -10.69 2.01
C SER A 326 3.40 -9.53 2.74
N MET A 327 2.62 -8.78 3.52
CA MET A 327 3.17 -7.70 4.36
C MET A 327 4.12 -8.20 5.45
N PHE A 328 4.04 -9.48 5.85
CA PHE A 328 5.07 -10.09 6.70
C PHE A 328 6.45 -10.04 6.01
N SER A 329 6.52 -10.50 4.77
CA SER A 329 7.76 -10.47 3.98
C SER A 329 8.26 -9.05 3.74
N VAL A 330 7.36 -8.11 3.44
CA VAL A 330 7.71 -6.69 3.23
C VAL A 330 8.27 -6.05 4.50
N MET A 331 7.63 -6.26 5.66
CA MET A 331 8.12 -5.80 6.97
C MET A 331 9.49 -6.41 7.31
N ALA A 332 9.65 -7.71 7.15
CA ALA A 332 10.91 -8.40 7.42
C ALA A 332 12.03 -7.88 6.50
N CYS A 333 11.73 -7.62 5.22
CA CYS A 333 12.69 -7.04 4.28
C CYS A 333 13.10 -5.62 4.69
N ALA A 334 12.14 -4.74 5.04
CA ALA A 334 12.42 -3.38 5.53
C ALA A 334 13.37 -3.38 6.73
N ILE A 335 13.14 -4.26 7.71
CA ILE A 335 14.05 -4.42 8.86
C ILE A 335 15.43 -4.84 8.39
N LYS A 336 15.53 -5.91 7.59
CA LYS A 336 16.81 -6.46 7.11
C LYS A 336 17.65 -5.43 6.37
N ILE A 337 17.08 -4.73 5.39
CA ILE A 337 17.83 -3.74 4.60
C ILE A 337 18.24 -2.53 5.44
N SER A 338 17.43 -2.11 6.41
CA SER A 338 17.82 -1.03 7.33
C SER A 338 19.01 -1.42 8.22
N LYS A 339 19.10 -2.69 8.63
CA LYS A 339 20.25 -3.23 9.38
C LYS A 339 21.50 -3.28 8.52
N ILE A 340 21.38 -3.71 7.26
CA ILE A 340 22.51 -3.68 6.31
C ILE A 340 23.00 -2.24 6.08
N LYS A 341 22.08 -1.29 5.93
CA LYS A 341 22.43 0.13 5.78
C LYS A 341 23.24 0.64 6.97
N LYS A 342 22.77 0.36 8.19
CA LYS A 342 23.48 0.70 9.43
C LYS A 342 24.86 0.06 9.49
N ALA A 343 24.95 -1.25 9.23
CA ALA A 343 26.20 -2.00 9.37
C ALA A 343 27.25 -1.67 8.32
N GLY A 344 26.84 -1.32 7.09
CA GLY A 344 27.74 -1.18 5.95
C GLY A 344 27.98 0.24 5.43
N PHE A 345 27.09 1.20 5.72
CA PHE A 345 27.09 2.49 5.01
C PHE A 345 26.90 3.71 5.91
N MET A 346 26.17 3.59 7.02
CA MET A 346 25.85 4.72 7.92
C MET A 346 25.71 4.25 9.37
N GLU A 347 26.83 4.12 10.10
CA GLU A 347 26.85 3.56 11.46
C GLU A 347 25.97 4.33 12.47
N ASP A 348 25.85 5.64 12.28
CA ASP A 348 25.01 6.54 13.09
C ASP A 348 23.51 6.45 12.79
N GLU A 349 23.10 5.72 11.75
CA GLU A 349 21.69 5.52 11.43
C GLU A 349 21.10 4.34 12.22
N LYS A 350 19.98 4.55 12.92
CA LYS A 350 19.27 3.44 13.57
C LYS A 350 18.68 2.48 12.53
N SER A 351 18.62 1.18 12.81
CA SER A 351 17.80 0.26 12.02
C SER A 351 16.33 0.42 12.38
N LEU A 352 15.43 0.09 11.44
CA LEU A 352 14.00 0.03 11.71
C LEU A 352 13.69 -1.04 12.76
N THR A 353 12.80 -0.71 13.70
CA THR A 353 12.28 -1.65 14.71
C THR A 353 11.04 -2.39 14.21
N LEU A 354 10.64 -3.42 14.96
CA LEU A 354 9.39 -4.15 14.69
C LEU A 354 8.16 -3.24 14.81
N GLN A 355 8.13 -2.37 15.82
CA GLN A 355 7.09 -1.36 16.05
C GLN A 355 6.98 -0.42 14.85
N GLU A 356 8.12 0.05 14.33
CA GLU A 356 8.16 0.98 13.21
C GLU A 356 7.60 0.32 11.95
N VAL A 357 8.07 -0.86 11.55
CA VAL A 357 7.56 -1.51 10.33
C VAL A 357 6.12 -1.97 10.46
N PHE A 358 5.69 -2.41 11.65
CA PHE A 358 4.29 -2.75 11.89
C PHE A 358 3.39 -1.51 11.82
N TYR A 359 3.84 -0.37 12.37
CA TYR A 359 3.16 0.91 12.18
C TYR A 359 3.06 1.27 10.70
N LEU A 360 4.14 1.16 9.92
CA LEU A 360 4.12 1.45 8.48
C LEU A 360 3.15 0.55 7.71
N ALA A 361 3.06 -0.74 8.07
CA ALA A 361 2.15 -1.72 7.47
C ALA A 361 0.68 -1.54 7.87
N THR A 362 0.39 -0.76 8.91
CA THR A 362 -0.96 -0.59 9.47
C THR A 362 -1.34 0.89 9.55
N LYS A 363 -1.16 1.57 10.69
CA LYS A 363 -1.59 2.97 10.91
C LYS A 363 -0.91 3.97 9.98
N GLY A 364 0.38 3.79 9.72
CA GLY A 364 1.17 4.59 8.79
C GLY A 364 0.53 4.62 7.41
N GLY A 365 0.42 3.45 6.76
CA GLY A 365 -0.29 3.31 5.49
C GLY A 365 -1.77 3.70 5.55
N GLY A 366 -2.47 3.27 6.60
CA GLY A 366 -3.89 3.52 6.83
C GLY A 366 -4.26 5.00 6.85
N SER A 367 -3.34 5.87 7.28
CA SER A 367 -3.54 7.32 7.29
C SER A 367 -3.84 7.93 5.92
N PHE A 368 -3.47 7.25 4.82
CA PHE A 368 -3.86 7.66 3.46
C PHE A 368 -5.38 7.58 3.24
N PHE A 369 -5.97 6.50 3.77
CA PHE A 369 -7.39 6.19 3.64
C PHE A 369 -8.26 6.89 4.67
N GLY A 370 -7.68 7.34 5.79
CA GLY A 370 -8.38 8.06 6.85
C GLY A 370 -7.95 7.58 8.23
N LYS A 371 -8.90 7.47 9.16
CA LYS A 371 -8.66 6.91 10.49
C LYS A 371 -8.81 5.38 10.44
N VAL A 372 -7.76 4.68 10.03
CA VAL A 372 -7.71 3.21 9.98
C VAL A 372 -6.28 2.73 10.25
N GLY A 373 -6.12 1.42 10.51
CA GLY A 373 -4.82 0.80 10.81
C GLY A 373 -4.44 0.83 12.29
N SER A 374 -5.37 1.19 13.17
CA SER A 374 -5.20 1.22 14.63
C SER A 374 -6.53 0.96 15.33
N PHE A 375 -6.48 0.53 16.58
CA PHE A 375 -7.65 0.29 17.43
C PHE A 375 -7.96 1.47 18.37
N GLU A 376 -7.54 2.67 17.99
CA GLU A 376 -7.97 3.91 18.63
C GLU A 376 -9.46 4.17 18.42
N LYS A 377 -10.10 4.80 19.41
CA LYS A 377 -11.50 5.19 19.32
C LYS A 377 -11.78 6.06 18.09
N GLY A 378 -12.81 5.68 17.33
CA GLY A 378 -13.25 6.37 16.13
C GLY A 378 -12.46 6.02 14.85
N TYR A 379 -11.54 5.06 14.91
CA TYR A 379 -10.95 4.46 13.72
C TYR A 379 -11.89 3.41 13.12
N GLU A 380 -11.87 3.25 11.80
CA GLU A 380 -12.55 2.16 11.11
C GLU A 380 -11.94 0.82 11.55
N PHE A 381 -12.80 -0.16 11.87
CA PHE A 381 -12.34 -1.47 12.33
C PHE A 381 -11.98 -2.37 11.14
N ASP A 382 -10.72 -2.23 10.73
CA ASP A 382 -10.05 -3.18 9.84
C ASP A 382 -9.10 -4.03 10.68
N ALA A 383 -9.26 -5.35 10.67
CA ALA A 383 -8.54 -6.24 11.59
C ALA A 383 -8.27 -7.62 10.97
N LEU A 384 -7.24 -8.28 11.49
CA LEU A 384 -6.91 -9.67 11.22
C LEU A 384 -6.88 -10.45 12.52
N VAL A 385 -7.40 -11.68 12.47
CA VAL A 385 -7.25 -12.65 13.55
C VAL A 385 -6.22 -13.68 13.13
N ILE A 386 -5.13 -13.76 13.89
CA ILE A 386 -3.97 -14.59 13.57
C ILE A 386 -3.87 -15.77 14.52
N ASP A 387 -3.83 -16.97 13.93
CA ASP A 387 -3.48 -18.21 14.59
C ASP A 387 -1.99 -18.52 14.34
N ASP A 388 -1.20 -18.45 15.41
CA ASP A 388 0.24 -18.68 15.40
C ASP A 388 0.65 -19.99 16.10
N ASP A 389 -0.32 -20.87 16.43
CA ASP A 389 -0.06 -22.14 17.12
C ASP A 389 0.92 -23.06 16.36
N ASN A 390 0.97 -22.93 15.03
CA ASN A 390 1.84 -23.74 14.17
C ASN A 390 3.27 -23.19 14.02
N LEU A 391 3.53 -21.92 14.35
CA LEU A 391 4.82 -21.28 14.09
C LEU A 391 5.87 -21.65 15.14
N TRP A 392 5.44 -21.86 16.39
CA TRP A 392 6.35 -22.24 17.47
C TRP A 392 5.61 -22.93 18.61
N LYS A 393 6.06 -24.14 18.96
CA LYS A 393 5.38 -25.03 19.93
C LYS A 393 6.03 -25.05 21.31
N ILE A 394 7.25 -24.55 21.44
CA ILE A 394 8.04 -24.60 22.68
C ILE A 394 8.14 -23.17 23.20
N ASP A 395 7.38 -22.85 24.25
CA ASP A 395 7.30 -21.50 24.84
C ASP A 395 7.00 -20.40 23.80
N LYS A 396 5.75 -19.94 23.76
CA LYS A 396 5.35 -18.91 22.80
C LYS A 396 6.02 -17.56 23.05
N GLY A 397 6.56 -17.33 24.25
CA GLY A 397 7.08 -16.03 24.65
C GLY A 397 5.96 -14.98 24.83
N THR A 398 6.39 -13.73 24.92
CA THR A 398 5.53 -12.55 24.99
C THR A 398 4.75 -12.35 23.69
N ILE A 399 3.67 -11.56 23.74
CA ILE A 399 2.91 -11.19 22.55
C ILE A 399 3.77 -10.46 21.50
N GLU A 400 4.73 -9.65 21.94
CA GLU A 400 5.65 -8.96 21.04
C GLU A 400 6.55 -9.96 20.30
N GLU A 401 7.13 -10.93 21.00
CA GLU A 401 7.94 -12.00 20.38
C GLU A 401 7.10 -12.84 19.42
N ARG A 402 5.83 -13.14 19.75
CA ARG A 402 4.90 -13.83 18.85
C ARG A 402 4.69 -13.06 17.55
N LEU A 403 4.46 -11.74 17.65
CA LEU A 403 4.33 -10.87 16.48
C LEU A 403 5.64 -10.80 15.68
N GLU A 404 6.80 -10.72 16.34
CA GLU A 404 8.09 -10.74 15.65
C GLU A 404 8.27 -12.02 14.84
N ARG A 405 7.98 -13.17 15.46
CA ARG A 405 8.04 -14.47 14.80
C ARG A 405 7.08 -14.55 13.64
N LEU A 406 5.88 -14.01 13.76
CA LEU A 406 4.92 -13.92 12.68
C LEU A 406 5.46 -13.09 11.50
N VAL A 407 6.12 -11.96 11.77
CA VAL A 407 6.76 -11.15 10.70
C VAL A 407 7.83 -11.93 9.93
N TYR A 408 8.61 -12.78 10.61
CA TYR A 408 9.68 -13.54 9.95
C TYR A 408 9.28 -14.91 9.39
N LEU A 409 8.30 -15.57 9.99
CA LEU A 409 7.96 -16.98 9.74
C LEU A 409 6.50 -17.19 9.30
N GLY A 410 5.66 -16.19 9.47
CA GLY A 410 4.23 -16.25 9.17
C GLY A 410 3.92 -16.31 7.68
N ASP A 411 2.78 -16.89 7.36
CA ASP A 411 2.19 -16.86 6.03
C ASP A 411 0.66 -16.66 6.09
N LYS A 412 0.00 -16.56 4.93
CA LYS A 412 -1.46 -16.40 4.83
C LYS A 412 -2.29 -17.46 5.56
N LYS A 413 -1.75 -18.64 5.86
CA LYS A 413 -2.46 -19.71 6.61
C LYS A 413 -2.61 -19.36 8.08
N ASN A 414 -1.77 -18.47 8.60
CA ASN A 414 -1.92 -17.95 9.96
C ASN A 414 -3.11 -16.99 10.07
N ILE A 415 -3.59 -16.42 8.97
CA ILE A 415 -4.68 -15.46 8.99
C ILE A 415 -6.02 -16.21 8.91
N THR A 416 -6.75 -16.23 10.02
CA THR A 416 -8.01 -17.00 10.15
C THR A 416 -9.25 -16.18 9.86
N ASN A 417 -9.27 -14.89 10.18
CA ASN A 417 -10.40 -13.99 9.91
C ASN A 417 -9.88 -12.63 9.41
N ARG A 418 -10.67 -11.95 8.57
CA ARG A 418 -10.42 -10.60 8.06
C ARG A 418 -11.65 -9.74 8.29
N TYR A 419 -11.44 -8.53 8.78
CA TYR A 419 -12.52 -7.56 8.98
C TYR A 419 -12.19 -6.28 8.23
N VAL A 420 -13.19 -5.69 7.56
CA VAL A 420 -13.15 -4.37 6.94
C VAL A 420 -14.36 -3.57 7.37
N CYS A 421 -14.13 -2.38 7.92
CA CYS A 421 -15.19 -1.51 8.45
C CYS A 421 -16.17 -2.26 9.37
N GLY A 422 -15.66 -3.06 10.31
CA GLY A 422 -16.50 -3.80 11.26
C GLY A 422 -17.11 -5.10 10.72
N ASN A 423 -16.99 -5.41 9.44
CA ASN A 423 -17.61 -6.59 8.83
C ASN A 423 -16.56 -7.63 8.48
N GLU A 424 -16.84 -8.89 8.80
CA GLU A 424 -16.03 -10.00 8.33
C GLU A 424 -16.23 -10.18 6.82
N ILE A 425 -15.14 -10.36 6.07
CA ILE A 425 -15.13 -10.45 4.60
C ILE A 425 -14.53 -11.76 4.09
#